data_AF-J9FUX0-F1
#
_entry.id   AF-J9FUX0-F1
#
_cell.length_a   1.000
_cell.length_b   1.000
_cell.length_c   1.000
_cell.angle_alpha   90.00
_cell.angle_beta   90.00
_cell.angle_gamma   90.00
#
_symmetry.space_group_name_H-M   'P 1'
#
loop_
_entity.id
_entity.type
_entity.pdbx_description
1 polymer ?
#
loop_
_entity_poly.entity_id
_entity_poly.type
_entity_poly.pdbx_seq_one_letter_code
_entity_poly.pdbx_strand_id
1 'polypeptide(L)'
;PDTLTLKLEPNENFQILEKYKSSNQWGNSSATDIDGARFTFIIDEITKCPPRWNGGGIHANRYFGEWTPEKYNYINGLFGFTQDDWEWETGKISAGRMSFYAMELQKELQRRADEGDPVYDADGGYMQLPAPYDVDYSNVQPKK
;
A
#
# COMPACT_ATOMS: atom_id res chain seq x y z
N PRO A 1 -11.35 -1.83 5.14
CA PRO A 1 -10.63 -1.56 6.41
C PRO A 1 -10.69 -2.77 7.34
N ASP A 2 -9.57 -3.48 7.46
CA ASP A 2 -9.46 -4.61 8.38
C ASP A 2 -9.26 -4.10 9.80
N THR A 3 -9.89 -4.76 10.77
CA THR A 3 -9.88 -4.33 12.17
C THR A 3 -9.04 -5.29 13.01
N LEU A 4 -7.90 -4.81 13.52
CA LEU A 4 -7.12 -5.52 14.54
C LEU A 4 -7.65 -5.15 15.93
N THR A 5 -8.12 -6.15 16.67
CA THR A 5 -8.57 -5.98 18.06
C THR A 5 -7.56 -6.63 19.01
N LEU A 6 -6.92 -5.83 19.86
CA LEU A 6 -6.01 -6.31 20.91
C LEU A 6 -6.74 -6.29 22.25
N LYS A 7 -6.73 -7.42 22.97
CA LYS A 7 -7.28 -7.54 24.32
C LYS A 7 -6.12 -7.73 25.31
N LEU A 8 -6.07 -6.90 26.33
CA LEU A 8 -5.14 -7.07 27.45
C LEU A 8 -5.70 -8.12 28.42
N GLU A 9 -4.80 -8.89 29.02
CA GLU A 9 -5.12 -9.82 30.11
C GLU A 9 -4.44 -9.33 31.41
N PRO A 10 -5.12 -9.41 32.58
CA PRO A 10 -4.53 -9.04 33.86
C PRO A 10 -3.33 -9.94 34.19
N ASN A 11 -2.32 -9.39 34.86
CA ASN A 11 -1.19 -10.16 35.40
C ASN A 11 -0.74 -9.60 36.76
N GLU A 12 0.30 -10.18 37.34
CA GLU A 12 0.81 -9.81 38.67
C GLU A 12 1.26 -8.34 38.79
N ASN A 13 1.54 -7.67 37.67
CA ASN A 13 1.97 -6.28 37.59
C ASN A 13 0.92 -5.33 37.00
N PHE A 14 -0.22 -5.86 36.51
CA PHE A 14 -1.21 -5.07 35.77
C PHE A 14 -2.64 -5.57 36.01
N GLN A 15 -3.51 -4.67 36.48
CA GLN A 15 -4.93 -4.94 36.65
C GLN A 15 -5.75 -4.10 35.66
N ILE A 16 -6.69 -4.75 34.98
CA ILE A 16 -7.63 -4.08 34.08
C ILE A 16 -8.73 -3.43 34.91
N LEU A 17 -8.92 -2.13 34.71
CA LEU A 17 -10.07 -1.40 35.23
C LEU A 17 -11.10 -1.32 34.10
N GLU A 18 -12.17 -2.12 34.19
CA GLU A 18 -13.17 -2.24 33.11
C GLU A 18 -13.91 -0.92 32.80
N LYS A 19 -13.90 0.05 33.73
CA LYS A 19 -14.63 1.33 33.60
C LYS A 19 -13.86 2.47 34.23
N TYR A 20 -13.73 3.58 33.50
CA TYR A 20 -13.22 4.85 34.02
C TYR A 20 -14.30 5.93 33.93
N LYS A 21 -14.37 6.81 34.93
CA LYS A 21 -15.26 7.98 34.90
C LYS A 21 -14.79 8.94 33.80
N SER A 22 -15.67 9.33 32.88
CA SER A 22 -15.32 10.23 31.78
C SER A 22 -14.98 11.67 32.22
N SER A 23 -15.16 12.04 33.50
CA SER A 23 -14.81 13.36 34.03
C SER A 23 -14.50 13.35 35.54
N ASN A 24 -13.81 14.39 35.98
CA ASN A 24 -13.42 14.69 37.36
C ASN A 24 -14.49 15.49 38.14
N GLN A 25 -15.70 15.71 37.60
CA GLN A 25 -16.80 16.40 38.29
C GLN A 25 -17.83 15.42 38.84
N TRP A 26 -18.10 15.52 40.15
CA TRP A 26 -18.99 14.63 40.91
C TRP A 26 -20.51 14.81 40.63
N GLY A 27 -20.91 15.68 39.68
CA GLY A 27 -22.29 16.12 39.52
C GLY A 27 -23.00 15.75 38.21
N ASN A 28 -22.33 15.15 37.23
CA ASN A 28 -22.95 14.89 35.93
C ASN A 28 -23.25 13.39 35.73
N SER A 29 -24.45 12.98 36.13
CA SER A 29 -24.93 11.58 36.13
C SER A 29 -25.30 11.02 34.75
N SER A 30 -25.03 11.75 33.66
CA SER A 30 -25.28 11.28 32.28
C SER A 30 -24.01 10.88 31.52
N ALA A 31 -22.84 10.92 32.16
CA ALA A 31 -21.59 10.52 31.53
C ALA A 31 -21.47 8.99 31.47
N THR A 32 -21.47 8.43 30.26
CA THR A 32 -21.18 7.01 30.03
C THR A 32 -19.71 6.73 30.37
N ASP A 33 -19.46 5.70 31.18
CA ASP A 33 -18.10 5.25 31.51
C ASP A 33 -17.29 4.99 30.23
N ILE A 34 -16.00 5.37 30.24
CA ILE A 34 -15.06 5.00 29.18
C ILE A 34 -14.56 3.59 29.50
N ASP A 35 -14.75 2.65 28.57
CA ASP A 35 -14.25 1.27 28.67
C ASP A 35 -12.73 1.27 28.40
N GLY A 36 -11.95 1.21 29.49
CA GLY A 36 -10.49 1.20 29.45
C GLY A 36 -9.88 -0.14 29.02
N ALA A 37 -10.70 -1.17 28.81
CA ALA A 37 -10.25 -2.49 28.35
C ALA A 37 -10.26 -2.62 26.82
N ARG A 38 -10.79 -1.63 26.09
CA ARG A 38 -10.92 -1.65 24.63
C ARG A 38 -10.26 -0.43 24.00
N PHE A 39 -9.23 -0.69 23.20
CA PHE A 39 -8.62 0.30 22.33
C PHE A 39 -8.93 -0.05 20.88
N THR A 40 -9.45 0.92 20.12
CA THR A 40 -9.64 0.79 18.68
C THR A 40 -8.57 1.61 17.99
N PHE A 41 -7.68 0.94 17.26
CA PHE A 41 -6.74 1.59 16.36
C PHE A 41 -7.26 1.40 14.94
N ILE A 42 -7.35 2.50 14.19
CA ILE A 42 -7.59 2.44 12.74
C ILE A 42 -6.21 2.55 12.11
N ILE A 43 -5.78 1.49 11.45
CA ILE A 43 -4.54 1.48 10.67
C ILE A 43 -4.95 1.69 9.21
N ASP A 44 -4.48 2.78 8.62
CA ASP A 44 -4.63 3.05 7.20
C ASP A 44 -3.25 2.96 6.55
N GLU A 45 -3.11 2.15 5.51
CA GLU A 45 -1.86 2.06 4.76
C GLU A 45 -1.80 3.27 3.81
N ILE A 46 -1.21 4.36 4.29
CA ILE A 46 -0.97 5.53 3.44
C ILE A 46 0.27 5.26 2.61
N THR A 47 0.08 4.60 1.47
CA THR A 47 1.11 4.54 0.43
C THR A 47 1.25 5.94 -0.16
N LYS A 48 2.43 6.54 -0.06
CA LYS A 48 2.71 7.86 -0.64
C LYS A 48 3.68 7.70 -1.81
N CYS A 49 3.45 8.44 -2.89
CA CYS A 49 4.38 8.52 -4.01
C CYS A 49 5.80 8.86 -3.51
N PRO A 50 6.80 7.99 -3.71
CA PRO A 50 8.15 8.27 -3.26
C PRO A 50 8.81 9.32 -4.16
N PRO A 51 9.78 10.11 -3.65
CA PRO A 51 10.44 11.16 -4.42
C PRO A 51 11.09 10.68 -5.72
N ARG A 52 11.66 9.45 -5.73
CA ARG A 52 12.31 8.85 -6.89
C ARG A 52 11.35 8.43 -8.02
N TRP A 53 10.04 8.42 -7.76
CA TRP A 53 9.07 8.06 -8.78
C TRP A 53 8.90 9.16 -9.82
N ASN A 54 8.53 10.36 -9.40
CA ASN A 54 8.34 11.51 -10.29
C ASN A 54 9.60 12.36 -10.44
N GLY A 55 10.60 12.17 -9.56
CA GLY A 55 11.83 12.95 -9.51
C GLY A 55 13.01 12.17 -8.93
N GLY A 56 13.81 12.82 -8.09
CA GLY A 56 14.87 12.16 -7.31
C GLY A 56 15.95 11.46 -8.15
N GLY A 57 16.19 11.91 -9.38
CA GLY A 57 17.23 11.38 -10.26
C GLY A 57 16.90 10.06 -10.99
N ILE A 58 15.85 9.34 -10.56
CA ILE A 58 15.43 8.09 -11.19
C ILE A 58 14.31 8.30 -12.21
N HIS A 59 13.34 9.17 -11.92
CA HIS A 59 12.16 9.39 -12.75
C HIS A 59 11.50 8.05 -13.16
N ALA A 60 11.18 7.21 -12.18
CA ALA A 60 10.57 5.90 -12.42
C ALA A 60 9.25 5.98 -13.20
N ASN A 61 8.56 7.11 -13.16
CA ASN A 61 7.38 7.36 -13.96
C ASN A 61 7.62 7.27 -15.48
N ARG A 62 8.84 7.47 -15.96
CA ARG A 62 9.20 7.26 -17.38
C ARG A 62 9.22 5.79 -17.79
N TYR A 63 9.24 4.89 -16.82
CA TYR A 63 9.36 3.45 -16.98
C TYR A 63 8.06 2.73 -16.60
N PHE A 64 7.43 3.16 -15.52
CA PHE A 64 6.24 2.54 -14.95
C PHE A 64 4.95 3.36 -15.16
N GLY A 65 5.06 4.59 -15.65
CA GLY A 65 3.95 5.51 -15.84
C GLY A 65 3.59 6.28 -14.57
N GLU A 66 2.42 6.92 -14.58
CA GLU A 66 1.93 7.65 -13.41
C GLU A 66 1.84 6.75 -12.18
N TRP A 67 2.15 7.35 -11.02
CA TRP A 67 2.15 6.64 -9.75
C TRP A 67 0.71 6.42 -9.26
N THR A 68 0.44 5.20 -8.81
CA THR A 68 -0.75 4.84 -8.04
C THR A 68 -0.34 3.91 -6.89
N PRO A 69 -1.11 3.85 -5.79
CA PRO A 69 -0.87 2.90 -4.71
C PRO A 69 -0.82 1.44 -5.20
N GLU A 70 -1.75 1.05 -6.06
CA GLU A 70 -1.91 -0.28 -6.62
C GLU A 70 -0.68 -0.68 -7.43
N LYS A 71 -0.21 0.20 -8.32
CA LYS A 71 1.00 -0.04 -9.11
C LYS A 71 2.25 -0.11 -8.25
N TYR A 72 2.37 0.79 -7.29
CA TYR A 72 3.50 0.79 -6.37
C TYR A 72 3.60 -0.51 -5.57
N ASN A 73 2.47 -0.96 -5.02
CA ASN A 73 2.40 -2.20 -4.26
C ASN A 73 2.67 -3.42 -5.14
N TYR A 74 2.12 -3.46 -6.36
CA TYR A 74 2.37 -4.54 -7.30
C TYR A 74 3.85 -4.66 -7.67
N ILE A 75 4.49 -3.55 -8.03
CA ILE A 75 5.91 -3.50 -8.40
C ILE A 75 6.81 -3.90 -7.22
N ASN A 76 6.52 -3.38 -6.03
CA ASN A 76 7.30 -3.71 -4.84
C ASN A 76 7.16 -5.19 -4.47
N GLY A 77 5.95 -5.75 -4.57
CA GLY A 77 5.70 -7.16 -4.37
C GLY A 77 6.41 -8.04 -5.40
N LEU A 78 6.40 -7.63 -6.67
CA LEU A 78 7.03 -8.37 -7.77
C LEU A 78 8.55 -8.40 -7.66
N PHE A 79 9.19 -7.27 -7.33
CA PHE A 79 10.65 -7.14 -7.30
C PHE A 79 11.29 -7.20 -5.91
N GLY A 80 10.48 -7.30 -4.84
CA GLY A 80 10.98 -7.27 -3.47
C GLY A 80 11.62 -5.94 -3.09
N PHE A 81 11.06 -4.84 -3.60
CA PHE A 81 11.48 -3.49 -3.20
C PHE A 81 10.83 -3.11 -1.88
N THR A 82 11.59 -2.41 -1.04
CA THR A 82 11.09 -1.79 0.19
C THR A 82 10.99 -0.28 0.02
N GLN A 83 10.32 0.40 0.94
CA GLN A 83 10.29 1.87 0.97
C GLN A 83 11.71 2.47 1.01
N ASP A 84 12.63 1.84 1.75
CA ASP A 84 14.04 2.28 1.82
C ASP A 84 14.74 2.25 0.46
N ASP A 85 14.41 1.29 -0.41
CA ASP A 85 14.97 1.22 -1.77
C ASP A 85 14.56 2.45 -2.62
N TRP A 86 13.42 3.05 -2.32
CA TRP A 86 12.89 4.24 -2.99
C TRP A 86 13.38 5.55 -2.39
N GLU A 87 13.80 5.54 -1.13
CA GLU A 87 14.32 6.73 -0.43
C GLU A 87 15.85 6.82 -0.58
N TRP A 88 16.54 5.70 -0.39
CA TRP A 88 17.99 5.62 -0.30
C TRP A 88 18.62 4.95 -1.51
N GLU A 89 19.91 5.22 -1.74
CA GLU A 89 20.71 4.50 -2.72
C GLU A 89 21.13 3.13 -2.16
N THR A 90 20.16 2.23 -2.02
CA THR A 90 20.44 0.81 -1.70
C THR A 90 21.09 0.08 -2.88
N GLY A 91 21.07 0.68 -4.07
CA GLY A 91 21.57 0.12 -5.32
C GLY A 91 20.55 -0.75 -6.07
N LYS A 92 19.41 -1.12 -5.45
CA LYS A 92 18.33 -1.83 -6.15
C LYS A 92 17.68 -0.92 -7.20
N ILE A 93 17.20 0.25 -6.77
CA ILE A 93 16.56 1.24 -7.64
C ILE A 93 17.61 2.25 -8.10
N SER A 94 18.11 2.03 -9.32
CA SER A 94 19.13 2.86 -9.97
C SER A 94 18.79 3.03 -11.45
N ALA A 95 19.19 4.17 -12.03
CA ALA A 95 18.84 4.54 -13.40
C ALA A 95 19.19 3.44 -14.43
N GLY A 96 20.34 2.77 -14.27
CA GLY A 96 20.78 1.69 -15.17
C GLY A 96 19.95 0.41 -15.09
N ARG A 97 19.16 0.21 -14.03
CA ARG A 97 18.30 -0.98 -13.84
C ARG A 97 16.84 -0.73 -14.20
N MET A 98 16.41 0.53 -14.33
CA MET A 98 15.01 0.85 -14.55
C MET A 98 14.44 0.25 -15.83
N SER A 99 15.19 0.27 -16.93
CA SER A 99 14.76 -0.37 -18.18
C SER A 99 14.57 -1.87 -18.02
N PHE A 100 15.45 -2.54 -17.26
CA PHE A 100 15.32 -3.97 -16.96
C PHE A 100 14.04 -4.25 -16.18
N TYR A 101 13.78 -3.48 -15.10
CA TYR A 101 12.55 -3.66 -14.33
C TYR A 101 11.28 -3.39 -15.15
N ALA A 102 11.29 -2.38 -16.03
CA ALA A 102 10.15 -2.11 -16.91
C ALA A 102 9.90 -3.25 -17.89
N MET A 103 10.95 -3.82 -18.48
CA MET A 103 10.83 -4.98 -19.37
C MET A 103 10.27 -6.20 -18.63
N GLU A 104 10.75 -6.50 -17.43
CA GLU A 104 10.27 -7.65 -16.67
C GLU A 104 8.82 -7.45 -16.19
N LEU A 105 8.46 -6.22 -15.79
CA LEU A 105 7.09 -5.89 -15.45
C LEU A 105 6.18 -6.02 -16.68
N GLN A 106 6.60 -5.51 -17.84
CA GLN A 106 5.85 -5.64 -19.10
C GLN A 106 5.58 -7.10 -19.45
N LYS A 107 6.60 -7.97 -19.35
CA LYS A 107 6.44 -9.41 -19.61
C LYS A 107 5.45 -10.07 -18.67
N GLU A 108 5.52 -9.75 -17.38
CA GLU A 108 4.59 -10.32 -16.39
C GLU A 108 3.16 -9.84 -16.64
N LEU A 109 2.96 -8.56 -16.93
CA LEU A 109 1.65 -8.00 -17.25
C LEU A 109 1.09 -8.60 -18.54
N GLN A 110 1.92 -8.76 -19.57
CA GLN A 110 1.52 -9.40 -20.82
C GLN A 110 1.14 -10.87 -20.62
N ARG A 111 1.96 -11.64 -19.88
CA ARG A 111 1.66 -13.04 -19.56
C ARG A 111 0.30 -13.16 -18.86
N ARG A 112 0.03 -12.29 -17.89
CA ARG A 112 -1.24 -12.23 -17.17
C ARG A 112 -2.42 -11.86 -18.08
N ALA A 113 -2.25 -10.89 -18.96
CA ALA A 113 -3.24 -10.54 -19.97
C ALA A 113 -3.56 -11.74 -20.88
N ASP A 114 -2.53 -12.42 -21.39
CA ASP A 114 -2.66 -13.58 -22.29
C ASP A 114 -3.33 -14.78 -21.62
N GLU A 115 -3.15 -14.95 -20.30
CA GLU A 115 -3.82 -15.97 -19.49
C GLU A 115 -5.25 -15.58 -19.09
N GLY A 116 -5.70 -14.37 -19.43
CA GLY A 116 -7.03 -13.86 -19.09
C GLY A 116 -7.17 -13.38 -17.64
N ASP A 117 -6.07 -13.14 -16.94
CA ASP A 117 -6.01 -12.58 -15.58
C ASP A 117 -5.23 -11.24 -15.56
N PRO A 118 -5.72 -10.19 -16.27
CA PRO A 118 -5.03 -8.91 -16.35
C PRO A 118 -4.92 -8.25 -14.97
N VAL A 119 -3.85 -7.48 -14.77
CA VAL A 119 -3.70 -6.65 -13.57
C VAL A 119 -4.37 -5.31 -13.80
N TYR A 120 -5.09 -4.83 -12.79
CA TYR A 120 -5.81 -3.56 -12.83
C TYR A 120 -5.10 -2.49 -12.00
N ASP A 121 -5.26 -1.24 -12.40
CA ASP A 121 -4.81 -0.06 -11.68
C ASP A 121 -5.95 0.52 -10.81
N ALA A 122 -5.65 1.56 -10.03
CA ALA A 122 -6.56 2.20 -9.06
C ALA A 122 -7.90 2.65 -9.66
N ASP A 123 -7.89 3.06 -10.93
CA ASP A 123 -9.06 3.56 -11.67
C ASP A 123 -9.92 2.43 -12.26
N GLY A 124 -9.53 1.17 -12.06
CA GLY A 124 -10.18 0.00 -12.66
C GLY A 124 -9.78 -0.24 -14.13
N GLY A 125 -8.88 0.57 -14.68
CA GLY A 125 -8.23 0.32 -15.96
C GLY A 125 -7.17 -0.78 -15.85
N TYR A 126 -6.67 -1.29 -16.98
CA TYR A 126 -5.54 -2.20 -16.96
C TYR A 126 -4.26 -1.48 -16.56
N MET A 127 -3.40 -2.14 -15.77
CA MET A 127 -2.11 -1.60 -15.40
C MET A 127 -1.25 -1.41 -16.65
N GLN A 128 -1.05 -0.17 -17.05
CA GLN A 128 -0.35 0.17 -18.28
C GLN A 128 0.97 0.88 -18.00
N LEU A 129 1.96 0.60 -18.84
CA LEU A 129 3.28 1.23 -18.82
C LEU A 129 3.42 2.17 -20.04
N PRO A 130 4.25 3.21 -19.94
CA PRO A 130 4.53 4.09 -21.07
C PRO A 130 5.35 3.35 -22.14
N ALA A 131 5.25 3.83 -23.38
CA ALA A 131 6.12 3.38 -24.46
C ALA A 131 7.61 3.53 -24.05
N PRO A 132 8.48 2.56 -24.38
CA PRO A 132 8.25 1.40 -25.25
C PRO A 132 7.82 0.11 -24.52
N TYR A 133 7.33 0.20 -23.28
CA TYR A 133 6.99 -0.96 -22.45
C TYR A 133 5.48 -1.23 -22.37
N ASP A 134 4.72 -0.72 -23.33
CA ASP A 134 3.27 -0.90 -23.36
C ASP A 134 2.88 -2.39 -23.41
N VAL A 135 1.79 -2.69 -22.73
CA VAL A 135 1.19 -4.03 -22.65
C VAL A 135 0.00 -4.08 -23.60
N ASP A 136 -0.06 -5.13 -24.41
CA ASP A 136 -1.16 -5.38 -25.34
C ASP A 136 -2.28 -6.12 -24.60
N TYR A 137 -3.39 -5.41 -24.40
CA TYR A 137 -4.61 -5.95 -23.78
C TYR A 137 -5.71 -6.27 -24.81
N SER A 138 -5.40 -6.28 -26.11
CA SER A 138 -6.39 -6.48 -27.18
C SER A 138 -7.11 -7.84 -27.13
N ASN A 139 -6.48 -8.84 -26.50
CA ASN A 139 -7.02 -10.18 -26.29
C ASN A 139 -7.89 -10.31 -25.03
N VAL A 140 -7.95 -9.28 -24.17
CA VAL A 140 -8.66 -9.34 -22.89
C VAL A 140 -10.00 -8.64 -22.94
N GLN A 141 -11.06 -9.31 -22.50
CA GLN A 141 -12.39 -8.71 -22.38
C GLN A 141 -12.45 -7.77 -21.17
N PRO A 142 -12.88 -6.50 -21.31
CA PRO A 142 -13.01 -5.58 -20.19
C PRO A 142 -14.02 -6.10 -19.16
N LYS A 143 -13.72 -5.91 -17.87
CA LYS A 143 -14.68 -6.19 -16.79
C LYS A 143 -15.92 -5.30 -17.00
N LYS A 144 -17.08 -5.93 -17.10
CA LYS A 144 -18.40 -5.27 -17.15
C LYS A 144 -18.79 -4.71 -15.78
#